data_AF-A0A524NC49-F1
#
_entry.id   AF-A0A524NC49-F1
#
_cell.length_a   1.000
_cell.length_b   1.000
_cell.length_c   1.000
_cell.angle_alpha   90.00
_cell.angle_beta   90.00
_cell.angle_gamma   90.00
#
_symmetry.space_group_name_H-M   'P 1'
#
loop_
_entity.id
_entity.type
_entity.pdbx_description
1 polymer ?
#
loop_
_entity_poly.entity_id
_entity_poly.type
_entity_poly.pdbx_seq_one_letter_code
_entity_poly.pdbx_strand_id
1 'polypeptide(L)' 'EDIIDQIVTGLRSSCTYAGADSIPEFHDRAVVGVQSTAGYEEGRPLGVSW' A
#
# COMPACT_ATOMS: atom_id res chain seq x y z
N GLU A 1 -14.17 -3.44 13.76
CA GLU A 1 -13.89 -4.14 12.49
C GLU A 1 -12.81 -5.19 12.74
N ASP A 2 -12.86 -6.29 11.99
CA ASP A 2 -11.93 -7.40 12.13
C ASP A 2 -10.56 -7.05 11.51
N ILE A 3 -9.46 -7.60 12.05
CA ILE A 3 -8.09 -7.35 11.54
C ILE A 3 -7.98 -7.79 10.07
N ILE A 4 -8.67 -8.87 9.72
CA ILE A 4 -8.67 -9.39 8.35
C ILE A 4 -9.33 -8.38 7.40
N ASP A 5 -10.41 -7.73 7.81
CA ASP A 5 -11.11 -6.74 6.98
C ASP A 5 -10.19 -5.54 6.67
N GLN A 6 -9.41 -5.08 7.65
CA GLN A 6 -8.47 -3.97 7.46
C GLN A 6 -7.36 -4.35 6.47
N ILE A 7 -6.80 -5.55 6.62
CA ILE A 7 -5.75 -6.06 5.73
C ILE A 7 -6.29 -6.20 4.29
N VAL A 8 -7.48 -6.79 4.13
CA VAL A 8 -8.09 -7.00 2.81
C VAL A 8 -8.47 -5.68 2.15
N THR A 9 -8.94 -4.71 2.91
CA THR A 9 -9.26 -3.36 2.40
C THR A 9 -8.01 -2.63 1.93
N GLY A 10 -6.91 -2.71 2.69
CA GLY A 10 -5.61 -2.18 2.28
C GLY A 10 -5.10 -2.83 0.99
N LEU A 11 -5.18 -4.17 0.90
CA LEU A 11 -4.78 -4.93 -0.29
C LEU A 11 -5.59 -4.50 -1.53
N ARG A 12 -6.92 -4.39 -1.43
CA ARG A 12 -7.77 -3.96 -2.54
C ARG A 12 -7.46 -2.53 -2.99
N SER A 13 -7.15 -1.64 -2.05
CA SER A 13 -6.73 -0.27 -2.38
C SER A 13 -5.42 -0.28 -3.18
N SER A 14 -4.44 -1.09 -2.77
CA SER A 14 -3.18 -1.27 -3.50
C SER A 14 -3.38 -1.84 -4.91
N CYS A 15 -4.28 -2.82 -5.09
CA CYS A 15 -4.63 -3.35 -6.42
C CYS A 15 -5.17 -2.24 -7.34
N THR A 16 -6.04 -1.36 -6.83
CA THR A 16 -6.54 -0.21 -7.59
C THR A 16 -5.41 0.72 -8.05
N TYR A 17 -4.45 1.04 -7.17
CA TYR A 17 -3.30 1.88 -7.54
C TYR A 17 -2.39 1.22 -8.60
N ALA A 18 -2.24 -0.10 -8.57
CA ALA A 18 -1.51 -0.85 -9.58
C ALA A 18 -2.32 -1.13 -10.86
N GLY A 19 -3.60 -0.74 -10.89
CA GLY A 19 -4.51 -1.03 -12.00
C GLY A 19 -4.76 -2.53 -12.21
N ALA A 20 -4.88 -3.31 -11.14
CA ALA A 20 -5.10 -4.75 -11.16
C ALA A 20 -6.47 -5.15 -10.62
N ASP A 21 -7.15 -6.09 -11.27
CA ASP A 21 -8.44 -6.63 -10.81
C ASP A 21 -8.34 -7.94 -10.02
N SER A 22 -7.14 -8.53 -10.00
CA SER A 22 -6.86 -9.85 -9.44
C SER A 22 -5.43 -9.97 -8.93
N ILE A 23 -5.16 -10.99 -8.12
CA ILE A 23 -3.84 -11.23 -7.52
C ILE A 23 -2.75 -11.49 -8.57
N PRO A 24 -2.98 -12.31 -9.62
CA PRO A 24 -1.99 -12.49 -10.68
C PRO A 24 -1.67 -11.18 -11.41
N GLU A 25 -2.69 -10.38 -11.76
CA GLU A 25 -2.48 -9.07 -12.38
C GLU A 25 -1.69 -8.12 -11.47
N PHE A 26 -1.97 -8.14 -10.16
CA PHE A 26 -1.24 -7.31 -9.20
C PHE A 26 0.23 -7.71 -9.12
N HIS A 27 0.53 -9.01 -9.11
CA HIS A 27 1.89 -9.51 -9.13
C HIS A 27 2.65 -9.09 -10.40
N ASP A 28 1.98 -9.09 -11.55
CA ASP A 28 2.61 -8.76 -12.83
C ASP A 28 2.78 -7.24 -13.05
N ARG A 29 1.85 -6.42 -12.53
CA ARG A 29 1.80 -4.97 -12.75
C ARG A 29 2.46 -4.15 -11.65
N ALA A 30 2.57 -4.67 -10.42
CA ALA A 30 3.12 -3.92 -9.30
C ALA A 30 4.60 -3.56 -9.54
N VAL A 31 4.93 -2.28 -9.40
CA VAL A 31 6.31 -1.79 -9.45
C VAL A 31 6.72 -1.33 -8.06
N VAL A 32 7.81 -1.88 -7.54
CA VAL A 32 8.35 -1.54 -6.22
C VAL A 32 9.62 -0.72 -6.38
N GLY A 33 9.63 0.46 -5.75
CA GLY A 33 10.82 1.32 -5.66
C GLY A 33 11.60 1.08 -4.38
N VAL A 34 12.90 1.36 -4.40
CA VAL A 34 13.73 1.45 -3.19
C VAL A 34 13.69 2.88 -2.67
N GLN A 35 13.37 3.04 -1.39
CA GLN A 35 13.34 4.34 -0.73
C GLN A 35 14.55 4.53 0.19
N SER A 36 15.01 5.77 0.33
CA SER A 36 15.96 6.15 1.38
C SER A 36 15.25 6.21 2.74
N THR A 37 16.01 6.27 3.82
CA THR A 37 15.46 6.48 5.17
C THR A 37 14.59 7.73 5.26
N ALA A 38 15.04 8.85 4.67
CA ALA A 38 14.28 10.09 4.66
C ALA A 38 12.94 9.93 3.92
N GLY A 39 12.90 9.21 2.79
CA GLY A 39 11.66 8.94 2.06
C GLY A 39 10.68 8.06 2.85
N TYR A 40 11.18 7.10 3.62
CA TYR A 40 10.35 6.31 4.53
C TYR A 40 9.77 7.17 5.67
N GLU A 41 10.58 8.09 6.22
CA GLU A 41 10.16 9.03 7.25
C GLU A 41 9.14 10.06 6.76
N GLU A 42 9.14 10.39 5.47
CA GLU A 42 8.12 11.25 4.87
C GLU A 42 6.77 10.53 4.76
N GLY A 43 6.77 9.26 4.35
CA GLY A 43 5.55 8.49 4.10
C GLY A 43 4.89 7.90 5.36
N ARG A 44 5.59 7.88 6.49
CA ARG A 44 5.02 7.34 7.74
C ARG A 44 3.97 8.30 8.33
N PRO A 45 2.88 7.79 8.90
CA PRO A 45 1.97 8.61 9.68
C PRO A 45 2.71 9.23 10.88
N LEU A 46 2.57 10.53 11.07
CA LEU A 46 3.10 11.26 12.23
C LEU A 46 2.06 11.28 13.35
N GLY A 47 2.50 11.07 14.59
CA GLY A 47 1.62 11.02 15.78
C GLY A 47 1.00 12.37 16.18
N VAL A 48 1.43 13.46 15.54
CA VAL A 48 0.84 14.80 15.66
C VAL A 48 0.58 15.32 14.25
N SER A 49 -0.68 15.59 13.91
CA SER A 49 -1.02 16.39 12.73
C SER A 49 -1.09 17.86 13.13
N TRP A 50 -0.84 18.75 12.17
CA TRP A 50 -1.26 20.15 12.29
C TRP A 50 -2.79 20.28 12.42
#